data_AF-A0A248YKK9-F1
#
_entry.id   AF-A0A248YKK9-F1
#
_cell.length_a   1.000
_cell.length_b   1.000
_cell.length_c   1.000
_cell.angle_alpha   90.00
_cell.angle_beta   90.00
_cell.angle_gamma   90.00
#
_symmetry.space_group_name_H-M   'P 1'
#
loop_
_entity.id
_entity.type
_entity.pdbx_description
1 polymer ?
#
loop_
_entity_poly.entity_id
_entity_poly.type
_entity_poly.pdbx_seq_one_letter_code
_entity_poly.pdbx_strand_id
1 'polypeptide(L)'
;MTELAKIRRIWPIRPNPSAARPDDAGADRGGRHDAGADDPRPHDAGLDDAALLTGYGRPARPVLRMNFVSSADGAVELAGYSAGLSSAADRRVFELLRMLADAVVVAAGTLRTEGYGPFRLAEPGQAWRRANGLPEHPTLVVVSGSARLDPAAPVFTAAPVRPVLLTRADAAVPPGLDDVADVLRHGTGTVDLAAGLAALRDRGLDQLLCEGGPQLFGTLTGADLVDELCLTVSPVLAGPGAGRITAGPPSPPRAMALRQVLTGDDGSLLLHYARARGHAERD
;
A
#
# COMPACT_ATOMS: atom_id res chain seq x y z
N MET A 1 -14.84 -20.75 -17.37
CA MET A 1 -15.34 -19.79 -16.36
C MET A 1 -14.56 -20.01 -15.09
N THR A 2 -13.50 -19.22 -14.88
CA THR A 2 -12.67 -19.30 -13.67
C THR A 2 -13.49 -18.75 -12.52
N GLU A 3 -13.66 -19.54 -11.46
CA GLU A 3 -14.38 -19.12 -10.26
C GLU A 3 -13.62 -17.94 -9.61
N LEU A 4 -14.29 -16.80 -9.49
CA LEU A 4 -13.72 -15.58 -8.89
C LEU A 4 -13.56 -15.80 -7.38
N ALA A 5 -12.36 -15.56 -6.86
CA ALA A 5 -12.10 -15.62 -5.41
C ALA A 5 -13.06 -14.69 -4.66
N LYS A 6 -13.78 -15.21 -3.66
CA LYS A 6 -14.76 -14.43 -2.89
C LYS A 6 -14.00 -13.68 -1.79
N ILE A 7 -14.18 -12.37 -1.76
CA ILE A 7 -13.69 -11.50 -0.69
C ILE A 7 -14.90 -11.09 0.15
N ARG A 8 -14.86 -11.17 1.48
CA ARG A 8 -16.01 -10.83 2.34
C ARG A 8 -15.68 -9.70 3.29
N ARG A 9 -16.64 -8.82 3.59
CA ARG A 9 -16.49 -7.75 4.59
C ARG A 9 -16.86 -8.26 5.98
N ILE A 10 -15.97 -8.03 6.97
CA ILE A 10 -16.17 -8.50 8.34
C ILE A 10 -16.75 -7.40 9.27
N TRP A 11 -16.64 -6.09 8.94
CA TRP A 11 -17.01 -5.02 9.88
C TRP A 11 -17.39 -3.65 9.23
N PRO A 12 -18.28 -2.85 9.87
CA PRO A 12 -18.16 -1.38 9.91
C PRO A 12 -18.09 -0.83 11.35
N ILE A 13 -17.24 0.17 11.61
CA ILE A 13 -17.22 0.94 12.87
C ILE A 13 -18.40 1.91 12.87
N ARG A 14 -19.34 1.78 13.82
CA ARG A 14 -20.16 2.94 14.25
C ARG A 14 -19.23 3.90 15.00
N PRO A 15 -19.29 5.23 14.75
CA PRO A 15 -18.48 6.17 15.52
C PRO A 15 -18.78 6.03 17.02
N ASN A 16 -17.74 5.96 17.84
CA ASN A 16 -17.84 5.80 19.30
C ASN A 16 -18.46 7.07 19.93
N PRO A 17 -19.64 7.01 20.56
CA PRO A 17 -20.17 8.12 21.33
C PRO A 17 -19.68 8.04 22.78
N SER A 18 -18.38 8.20 23.02
CA SER A 18 -17.87 8.47 24.38
C SER A 18 -16.46 9.05 24.38
N ALA A 19 -16.35 10.31 23.97
CA ALA A 19 -15.38 11.22 24.57
C ALA A 19 -16.12 12.02 25.65
N ALA A 20 -16.44 11.37 26.77
CA ALA A 20 -16.88 12.05 27.99
C ALA A 20 -16.05 11.46 29.15
N ARG A 21 -15.45 12.36 29.94
CA ARG A 21 -14.57 12.06 31.08
C ARG A 21 -15.30 11.24 32.16
N PRO A 22 -14.58 10.48 33.00
CA PRO A 22 -15.19 9.78 34.10
C PRO A 22 -15.54 10.78 35.20
N ASP A 23 -16.73 10.67 35.78
CA ASP A 23 -16.94 10.85 37.22
C ASP A 23 -18.29 10.25 37.65
N ASP A 24 -18.24 9.72 38.86
CA ASP A 24 -19.28 9.25 39.77
C ASP A 24 -19.85 7.81 39.68
N ALA A 25 -19.62 7.14 40.82
CA ALA A 25 -19.99 5.79 41.17
C ALA A 25 -21.46 5.64 41.55
N GLY A 26 -22.03 4.46 41.29
CA GLY A 26 -23.31 4.04 41.86
C GLY A 26 -23.54 2.56 41.59
N ALA A 27 -23.59 1.77 42.66
CA ALA A 27 -23.72 0.32 42.63
C ALA A 27 -25.15 -0.18 42.34
N ASP A 28 -25.19 -1.41 41.80
CA ASP A 28 -26.05 -2.54 42.20
C ASP A 28 -27.01 -3.15 41.14
N ARG A 29 -27.03 -4.49 41.19
CA ARG A 29 -28.01 -5.50 40.70
C ARG A 29 -27.98 -5.99 39.25
N GLY A 30 -27.32 -7.15 39.11
CA GLY A 30 -28.01 -8.41 38.78
C GLY A 30 -28.88 -8.44 37.54
N GLY A 31 -28.28 -8.69 36.38
CA GLY A 31 -28.96 -9.11 35.16
C GLY A 31 -28.23 -10.30 34.56
N ARG A 32 -28.96 -11.38 34.29
CA ARG A 32 -28.47 -12.59 33.61
C ARG A 32 -27.70 -12.20 32.35
N HIS A 33 -26.49 -12.74 32.20
CA HIS A 33 -25.75 -12.71 30.94
C HIS A 33 -26.52 -13.55 29.91
N ASP A 34 -27.40 -12.91 29.16
CA ASP A 34 -27.83 -13.43 27.87
C ASP A 34 -26.69 -13.17 26.90
N ALA A 35 -25.77 -14.14 26.81
CA ALA A 35 -24.71 -14.15 25.83
C ALA A 35 -25.32 -14.51 24.45
N GLY A 36 -26.15 -13.61 23.93
CA GLY A 36 -26.38 -13.48 22.50
C GLY A 36 -25.16 -12.81 21.90
N ALA A 37 -24.06 -13.56 21.81
CA ALA A 37 -22.92 -13.15 21.01
C ALA A 37 -23.41 -13.09 19.55
N ASP A 38 -23.59 -11.87 19.04
CA ASP A 38 -23.65 -11.61 17.61
C ASP A 38 -22.32 -12.13 17.03
N ASP A 39 -22.35 -13.38 16.57
CA ASP A 39 -21.30 -13.99 15.76
C ASP A 39 -21.08 -13.06 14.56
N PRO A 40 -19.89 -12.45 14.39
CA PRO A 40 -19.58 -11.59 13.26
C PRO A 40 -19.38 -12.47 12.03
N ARG A 41 -20.46 -13.14 11.60
CA ARG A 41 -20.44 -13.96 10.39
C ARG A 41 -20.19 -13.00 9.23
N PRO A 42 -19.12 -13.23 8.44
CA PRO A 42 -18.86 -12.44 7.25
C PRO A 42 -20.10 -12.48 6.36
N HIS A 43 -20.53 -11.33 5.82
CA HIS A 43 -21.63 -11.31 4.85
C HIS A 43 -21.33 -12.31 3.72
N ASP A 44 -22.30 -13.21 3.47
CA ASP A 44 -22.11 -14.46 2.72
C ASP A 44 -22.00 -14.27 1.19
N ALA A 45 -22.28 -13.06 0.70
CA ALA A 45 -22.06 -12.69 -0.70
C ALA A 45 -20.64 -12.14 -0.88
N GLY A 46 -19.84 -12.79 -1.73
CA GLY A 46 -18.53 -12.28 -2.12
C GLY A 46 -18.63 -10.87 -2.72
N LEU A 47 -17.67 -10.01 -2.41
CA LEU A 47 -17.59 -8.65 -2.92
C LEU A 47 -17.27 -8.68 -4.42
N ASP A 48 -18.10 -7.96 -5.18
CA ASP A 48 -17.80 -7.62 -6.56
C ASP A 48 -16.74 -6.51 -6.64
N ASP A 49 -16.26 -6.25 -7.85
CA ASP A 49 -15.21 -5.23 -8.06
C ASP A 49 -15.72 -3.83 -7.68
N ALA A 50 -17.00 -3.52 -7.85
CA ALA A 50 -17.58 -2.23 -7.49
C ALA A 50 -17.52 -1.97 -5.98
N ALA A 51 -17.82 -2.98 -5.17
CA ALA A 51 -17.74 -2.89 -3.72
C ALA A 51 -16.29 -2.78 -3.23
N LEU A 52 -15.34 -3.50 -3.85
CA LEU A 52 -13.92 -3.34 -3.57
C LEU A 52 -13.42 -1.94 -3.94
N LEU A 53 -13.82 -1.43 -5.10
CA LEU A 53 -13.48 -0.08 -5.56
C LEU A 53 -13.99 1.00 -4.60
N THR A 54 -15.21 0.83 -4.09
CA THR A 54 -15.77 1.75 -3.09
C THR A 54 -14.98 1.72 -1.78
N GLY A 55 -14.50 0.55 -1.36
CA GLY A 55 -13.73 0.38 -0.12
C GLY A 55 -12.36 1.04 -0.18
N TYR A 56 -11.63 0.85 -1.28
CA TYR A 56 -10.29 1.41 -1.44
C TYR A 56 -10.29 2.84 -1.99
N GLY A 57 -11.13 3.14 -2.99
CA GLY A 57 -11.36 4.48 -3.52
C GLY A 57 -10.13 5.23 -4.05
N ARG A 58 -10.39 6.41 -4.64
CA ARG A 58 -9.39 7.43 -4.99
C ARG A 58 -9.81 8.76 -4.35
N PRO A 59 -9.34 9.09 -3.13
CA PRO A 59 -9.68 10.33 -2.48
C PRO A 59 -9.19 11.56 -3.27
N ALA A 60 -9.91 12.67 -3.20
CA ALA A 60 -9.54 13.91 -3.91
C ALA A 60 -8.26 14.60 -3.39
N ARG A 61 -7.79 14.21 -2.20
CA ARG A 61 -6.52 14.68 -1.64
C ARG A 61 -5.37 13.77 -2.10
N PRO A 62 -4.12 14.28 -2.11
CA PRO A 62 -2.96 13.42 -2.29
C PRO A 62 -2.87 12.35 -1.19
N VAL A 63 -2.53 11.12 -1.60
CA VAL A 63 -2.39 9.96 -0.72
C VAL A 63 -1.17 9.15 -1.10
N LEU A 64 -0.37 8.79 -0.10
CA LEU A 64 0.60 7.71 -0.19
C LEU A 64 0.08 6.46 0.53
N ARG A 65 -0.30 5.45 -0.26
CA ARG A 65 -0.78 4.14 0.20
C ARG A 65 0.34 3.12 0.13
N MET A 66 0.66 2.49 1.25
CA MET A 66 1.54 1.32 1.30
C MET A 66 0.73 0.06 1.03
N ASN A 67 1.28 -0.90 0.29
CA ASN A 67 0.67 -2.21 0.11
C ASN A 67 1.69 -3.33 0.39
N PHE A 68 1.37 -4.21 1.33
CA PHE A 68 2.24 -5.30 1.77
C PHE A 68 1.43 -6.55 2.11
N VAL A 69 2.10 -7.70 2.06
CA VAL A 69 1.63 -8.95 2.63
C VAL A 69 2.59 -9.40 3.74
N SER A 70 2.07 -10.01 4.79
CA SER A 70 2.87 -10.69 5.81
C SER A 70 2.25 -12.02 6.24
N SER A 71 3.07 -12.91 6.79
CA SER A 71 2.56 -14.02 7.60
C SER A 71 1.86 -13.52 8.87
N ALA A 72 1.15 -14.41 9.58
CA ALA A 72 0.49 -14.08 10.84
C ALA A 72 1.48 -13.73 11.96
N ASP A 73 2.70 -14.26 11.92
CA ASP A 73 3.82 -13.90 12.80
C ASP A 73 4.71 -12.76 12.26
N GLY A 74 4.32 -12.10 11.16
CA GLY A 74 4.86 -10.83 10.71
C GLY A 74 6.05 -10.89 9.74
N ALA A 75 6.35 -12.06 9.16
CA ALA A 75 7.34 -12.21 8.10
C ALA A 75 6.85 -11.59 6.79
N VAL A 76 7.73 -10.87 6.09
CA VAL A 76 7.45 -10.24 4.78
C VAL A 76 7.77 -11.13 3.59
N GLU A 77 8.45 -12.26 3.83
CA GLU A 77 8.90 -13.16 2.78
C GLU A 77 8.96 -14.61 3.28
N LEU A 78 8.79 -15.55 2.35
CA LEU A 78 9.07 -16.96 2.53
C LEU A 78 10.11 -17.36 1.48
N ALA A 79 11.21 -17.97 1.93
CA ALA A 79 12.34 -18.32 1.06
C ALA A 79 12.85 -17.15 0.18
N GLY A 80 12.80 -15.92 0.70
CA GLY A 80 13.30 -14.71 0.06
C GLY A 80 12.34 -13.99 -0.89
N TYR A 81 11.08 -14.46 -1.01
CA TYR A 81 10.06 -13.83 -1.85
C TYR A 81 8.75 -13.61 -1.10
N SER A 82 8.05 -12.53 -1.44
CA SER A 82 6.70 -12.26 -0.92
C SER A 82 5.62 -13.17 -1.53
N ALA A 83 5.86 -13.69 -2.74
CA ALA A 83 4.89 -14.49 -3.49
C ALA A 83 4.37 -15.72 -2.73
N GLY A 84 5.18 -16.34 -1.87
CA GLY A 84 4.77 -17.48 -1.04
C GLY A 84 3.73 -17.14 0.03
N LEU A 85 3.54 -15.85 0.34
CA LEU A 85 2.52 -15.35 1.26
C LEU A 85 1.24 -14.94 0.52
N SER A 86 1.29 -14.71 -0.79
CA SER A 86 0.18 -14.12 -1.54
C SER A 86 -0.95 -15.11 -1.83
N SER A 87 -2.20 -14.66 -1.67
CA SER A 87 -3.41 -15.40 -2.00
C SER A 87 -4.10 -14.88 -3.27
N ALA A 88 -5.16 -15.56 -3.73
CA ALA A 88 -5.95 -15.05 -4.85
C ALA A 88 -6.68 -13.73 -4.49
N ALA A 89 -7.13 -13.60 -3.23
CA ALA A 89 -7.73 -12.37 -2.74
C ALA A 89 -6.70 -11.23 -2.67
N ASP A 90 -5.49 -11.53 -2.19
CA ASP A 90 -4.37 -10.59 -2.14
C ASP A 90 -4.02 -10.08 -3.54
N ARG A 91 -3.83 -10.97 -4.52
CA ARG A 91 -3.53 -10.59 -5.91
C ARG A 91 -4.63 -9.70 -6.50
N ARG A 92 -5.90 -10.01 -6.24
CA ARG A 92 -7.02 -9.19 -6.72
C ARG A 92 -6.99 -7.78 -6.14
N VAL A 93 -6.74 -7.64 -4.83
CA VAL A 93 -6.59 -6.32 -4.20
C VAL A 93 -5.34 -5.62 -4.70
N PHE A 94 -4.21 -6.32 -4.83
CA PHE A 94 -2.96 -5.78 -5.36
C PHE A 94 -3.13 -5.18 -6.76
N GLU A 95 -3.78 -5.90 -7.68
CA GLU A 95 -4.11 -5.41 -9.03
C GLU A 95 -5.06 -4.21 -9.00
N LEU A 96 -6.09 -4.25 -8.15
CA LEU A 96 -7.02 -3.14 -7.96
C LEU A 96 -6.31 -1.89 -7.45
N LEU A 97 -5.40 -2.02 -6.48
CA LEU A 97 -4.63 -0.91 -5.95
C LEU A 97 -3.74 -0.28 -7.01
N ARG A 98 -3.09 -1.08 -7.85
CA ARG A 98 -2.33 -0.60 -9.02
C ARG A 98 -3.23 0.14 -10.01
N MET A 99 -4.42 -0.39 -10.29
CA MET A 99 -5.40 0.26 -11.15
C MET A 99 -5.84 1.63 -10.61
N LEU A 100 -5.93 1.79 -9.30
CA LEU A 100 -6.32 3.05 -8.65
C LEU A 100 -5.20 4.08 -8.53
N ALA A 101 -3.93 3.73 -8.74
CA ALA A 101 -2.80 4.63 -8.54
C ALA A 101 -2.51 5.51 -9.78
N ASP A 102 -2.00 6.72 -9.57
CA ASP A 102 -1.38 7.53 -10.62
C ASP A 102 0.07 7.12 -10.83
N ALA A 103 0.74 6.72 -9.75
CA ALA A 103 2.08 6.16 -9.80
C ALA A 103 2.28 5.00 -8.82
N VAL A 104 3.08 4.03 -9.23
CA VAL A 104 3.55 2.92 -8.38
C VAL A 104 5.00 3.15 -8.01
N VAL A 105 5.26 3.31 -6.72
CA VAL A 105 6.57 3.57 -6.13
C VAL A 105 7.17 2.27 -5.62
N VAL A 106 8.41 1.99 -6.01
CA VAL A 106 9.15 0.81 -5.58
C VAL A 106 10.62 1.13 -5.35
N ALA A 107 11.22 0.53 -4.33
CA ALA A 107 12.65 0.60 -4.11
C ALA A 107 13.41 -0.23 -5.15
N ALA A 108 14.54 0.26 -5.66
CA ALA A 108 15.35 -0.44 -6.65
C ALA A 108 15.81 -1.85 -6.19
N GLY A 109 15.98 -2.06 -4.88
CA GLY A 109 16.25 -3.38 -4.31
C GLY A 109 15.11 -4.38 -4.58
N THR A 110 13.90 -4.00 -4.20
CA THR A 110 12.68 -4.79 -4.42
C THR A 110 12.40 -5.00 -5.90
N LEU A 111 12.58 -3.96 -6.73
CA LEU A 111 12.45 -4.06 -8.18
C LEU A 111 13.31 -5.20 -8.75
N ARG A 112 14.56 -5.34 -8.28
CA ARG A 112 15.47 -6.42 -8.70
C ARG A 112 15.07 -7.77 -8.12
N THR A 113 14.82 -7.86 -6.82
CA THR A 113 14.52 -9.12 -6.14
C THR A 113 13.23 -9.75 -6.67
N GLU A 114 12.19 -8.94 -6.86
CA GLU A 114 10.87 -9.39 -7.30
C GLU A 114 10.74 -9.44 -8.84
N GLY A 115 11.83 -9.20 -9.58
CA GLY A 115 11.88 -9.37 -11.03
C GLY A 115 10.91 -8.50 -11.83
N TYR A 116 10.75 -7.23 -11.44
CA TYR A 116 9.82 -6.31 -12.11
C TYR A 116 10.19 -6.14 -13.59
N GLY A 117 9.24 -6.54 -14.45
CA GLY A 117 9.27 -6.26 -15.88
C GLY A 117 8.68 -4.87 -16.20
N PRO A 118 8.39 -4.61 -17.50
CA PRO A 118 7.67 -3.42 -17.90
C PRO A 118 6.34 -3.31 -17.17
N PHE A 119 6.12 -2.22 -16.44
CA PHE A 119 4.92 -2.05 -15.64
C PHE A 119 3.69 -1.84 -16.54
N ARG A 120 2.80 -2.84 -16.59
CA ARG A 120 1.60 -2.85 -17.43
C ARG A 120 0.41 -3.34 -16.61
N LEU A 121 -0.70 -2.60 -16.71
CA LEU A 121 -1.98 -3.10 -16.22
C LEU A 121 -2.59 -4.06 -17.25
N ALA A 122 -3.36 -5.04 -16.78
CA ALA A 122 -4.19 -5.86 -17.65
C ALA A 122 -5.36 -5.03 -18.24
N GLU A 123 -5.92 -5.48 -19.37
CA GLU A 123 -7.01 -4.79 -20.09
C GLU A 123 -8.20 -4.35 -19.22
N PRO A 124 -8.71 -5.16 -18.27
CA PRO A 124 -9.80 -4.71 -17.40
C PRO A 124 -9.44 -3.43 -16.61
N GLY A 125 -8.20 -3.36 -16.13
CA GLY A 125 -7.69 -2.19 -15.42
C GLY A 125 -7.49 -0.98 -16.33
N GLN A 126 -7.00 -1.20 -17.54
CA GLN A 126 -6.85 -0.15 -18.55
C GLN A 126 -8.22 0.43 -18.95
N ALA A 127 -9.21 -0.44 -19.21
CA ALA A 127 -10.56 -0.05 -19.58
C ALA A 127 -11.24 0.78 -18.47
N TRP A 128 -11.12 0.35 -17.21
CA TRP A 128 -11.64 1.11 -16.08
C TRP A 128 -10.99 2.50 -15.99
N ARG A 129 -9.66 2.59 -16.14
CA ARG A 129 -8.93 3.86 -16.09
C ARG A 129 -9.37 4.81 -17.22
N ARG A 130 -9.48 4.32 -18.46
CA ARG A 130 -10.02 5.11 -19.59
C ARG A 130 -11.42 5.65 -19.30
N ALA A 131 -12.32 4.80 -18.78
CA ALA A 131 -13.68 5.19 -18.44
C ALA A 131 -13.75 6.26 -17.33
N ASN A 132 -12.69 6.41 -16.53
CA ASN A 132 -12.57 7.40 -15.47
C ASN A 132 -11.64 8.57 -15.83
N GLY A 133 -11.29 8.75 -17.12
CA GLY A 133 -10.47 9.87 -17.59
C GLY A 133 -9.00 9.79 -17.17
N LEU A 134 -8.50 8.61 -16.84
CA LEU A 134 -7.13 8.37 -16.42
C LEU A 134 -6.28 7.76 -17.55
N PRO A 135 -4.95 8.01 -17.59
CA PRO A 135 -4.05 7.29 -18.48
C PRO A 135 -4.13 5.78 -18.26
N GLU A 136 -4.02 4.96 -19.31
CA GLU A 136 -4.19 3.49 -19.25
C GLU A 136 -3.26 2.81 -18.24
N HIS A 137 -2.08 3.37 -18.01
CA HIS A 137 -1.07 2.83 -17.11
C HIS A 137 -0.61 3.89 -16.09
N PRO A 138 -0.44 3.50 -14.81
CA PRO A 138 0.29 4.28 -13.82
C PRO A 138 1.75 4.49 -14.21
N THR A 139 2.34 5.59 -13.72
CA THR A 139 3.78 5.83 -13.83
C THR A 139 4.55 4.93 -12.86
N LEU A 140 5.56 4.20 -13.32
CA LEU A 140 6.48 3.51 -12.42
C LEU A 140 7.49 4.51 -11.85
N VAL A 141 7.62 4.57 -10.53
CA VAL A 141 8.61 5.39 -9.82
C VAL A 141 9.58 4.48 -9.08
N VAL A 142 10.84 4.49 -9.49
CA VAL A 142 11.91 3.73 -8.86
C VAL A 142 12.67 4.62 -7.89
N VAL A 143 12.70 4.25 -6.61
CA VAL A 143 13.51 4.95 -5.60
C VAL A 143 14.86 4.27 -5.46
N SER A 144 15.95 5.01 -5.67
CA SER A 144 17.31 4.48 -5.54
C SER A 144 18.31 5.55 -5.09
N GLY A 145 18.93 5.36 -3.91
CA GLY A 145 20.00 6.26 -3.47
C GLY A 145 21.29 6.13 -4.30
N SER A 146 21.57 4.95 -4.85
CA SER A 146 22.79 4.73 -5.64
C SER A 146 22.62 5.02 -7.13
N ALA A 147 21.38 5.13 -7.62
CA ALA A 147 21.02 5.19 -9.04
C ALA A 147 21.59 4.05 -9.91
N ARG A 148 22.18 3.00 -9.32
CA ARG A 148 22.76 1.85 -10.06
C ARG A 148 21.65 0.96 -10.62
N LEU A 149 21.13 1.37 -11.77
CA LEU A 149 20.09 0.73 -12.56
C LEU A 149 20.61 0.59 -13.98
N ASP A 150 20.33 -0.54 -14.63
CA ASP A 150 20.71 -0.77 -16.02
C ASP A 150 19.72 -0.05 -16.96
N PRO A 151 20.15 0.96 -17.74
CA PRO A 151 19.28 1.67 -18.68
C PRO A 151 18.72 0.75 -19.77
N ALA A 152 19.37 -0.37 -20.08
CA ALA A 152 18.91 -1.32 -21.07
C ALA A 152 17.81 -2.26 -20.54
N ALA A 153 17.56 -2.27 -19.23
CA ALA A 153 16.59 -3.18 -18.64
C ALA A 153 15.17 -2.94 -19.20
N PRO A 154 14.38 -4.02 -19.48
CA PRO A 154 13.03 -3.90 -20.05
C PRO A 154 12.07 -3.03 -19.24
N VAL A 155 12.29 -2.93 -17.92
CA VAL A 155 11.53 -2.05 -17.02
C VAL A 155 11.61 -0.57 -17.43
N PHE A 156 12.67 -0.17 -18.15
CA PHE A 156 12.83 1.17 -18.72
C PHE A 156 12.54 1.18 -20.23
N THR A 157 13.15 0.28 -21.00
CA THR A 157 13.13 0.34 -22.47
C THR A 157 11.79 -0.09 -23.09
N ALA A 158 11.00 -0.91 -22.39
CA ALA A 158 9.73 -1.42 -22.88
C ALA A 158 8.53 -0.97 -22.02
N ALA A 159 8.72 0.02 -21.13
CA ALA A 159 7.64 0.56 -20.33
C ALA A 159 6.64 1.35 -21.20
N PRO A 160 5.32 1.18 -21.01
CA PRO A 160 4.33 1.94 -21.77
C PRO A 160 4.27 3.43 -21.36
N VAL A 161 4.68 3.73 -20.14
CA VAL A 161 4.80 5.09 -19.60
C VAL A 161 6.24 5.23 -19.16
N ARG A 162 6.86 6.35 -19.55
CA ARG A 162 8.25 6.65 -19.19
C ARG A 162 8.41 6.61 -17.67
N PRO A 163 9.27 5.71 -17.12
CA PRO A 163 9.45 5.62 -15.68
C PRO A 163 10.12 6.86 -15.09
N VAL A 164 9.95 7.05 -13.79
CA VAL A 164 10.65 8.06 -13.00
C VAL A 164 11.68 7.38 -12.11
N LEU A 165 12.91 7.89 -12.07
CA LEU A 165 13.89 7.56 -11.04
C LEU A 165 13.89 8.69 -10.00
N LEU A 166 13.54 8.39 -8.76
CA LEU A 166 13.78 9.27 -7.63
C LEU A 166 15.10 8.90 -6.94
N THR A 167 16.07 9.81 -6.97
CA THR A 167 17.41 9.61 -6.44
C THR A 167 17.91 10.85 -5.69
N ARG A 168 19.10 10.74 -5.10
CA ARG A 168 19.77 11.85 -4.40
C ARG A 168 20.50 12.75 -5.40
N ALA A 169 20.66 14.02 -5.06
CA ALA A 169 21.30 15.02 -5.92
C ALA A 169 22.75 14.66 -6.27
N ASP A 170 23.48 14.07 -5.31
CA ASP A 170 24.87 13.61 -5.45
C ASP A 170 24.99 12.18 -6.03
N ALA A 171 23.91 11.60 -6.57
CA ALA A 171 23.98 10.30 -7.25
C ALA A 171 24.66 10.42 -8.62
N ALA A 172 25.64 9.54 -8.86
CA ALA A 172 26.16 9.29 -10.19
C ALA A 172 25.16 8.42 -10.96
N VAL A 173 24.38 9.05 -11.84
CA VAL A 173 23.40 8.36 -12.69
C VAL A 173 24.13 7.73 -13.88
N PRO A 174 23.90 6.43 -14.18
CA PRO A 174 24.50 5.77 -15.33
C PRO A 174 24.18 6.50 -16.64
N PRO A 175 25.15 6.62 -17.57
CA PRO A 175 24.90 7.17 -18.90
C PRO A 175 23.75 6.43 -19.60
N GLY A 176 22.86 7.17 -20.27
CA GLY A 176 21.69 6.64 -20.97
C GLY A 176 20.46 6.44 -20.09
N LEU A 177 20.56 6.52 -18.75
CA LEU A 177 19.37 6.38 -17.90
C LEU A 177 18.41 7.56 -18.06
N ASP A 178 18.94 8.78 -18.22
CA ASP A 178 18.15 9.98 -18.51
C ASP A 178 17.46 9.92 -19.88
N ASP A 179 17.83 8.99 -20.78
CA ASP A 179 17.18 8.80 -22.08
C ASP A 179 15.93 7.93 -21.97
N VAL A 180 15.83 7.08 -20.94
CA VAL A 180 14.75 6.10 -20.76
C VAL A 180 13.89 6.34 -19.52
N ALA A 181 14.32 7.23 -18.61
CA ALA A 181 13.58 7.60 -17.42
C ALA A 181 13.69 9.11 -17.14
N ASP A 182 12.71 9.65 -16.44
CA ASP A 182 12.80 10.99 -15.86
C ASP A 182 13.51 10.92 -14.51
N VAL A 183 14.63 11.62 -14.35
CA VAL A 183 15.41 11.56 -13.11
C VAL A 183 15.11 12.76 -12.21
N LEU A 184 14.50 12.48 -11.06
CA LEU A 184 14.26 13.43 -9.98
C LEU A 184 15.37 13.31 -8.93
N ARG A 185 16.00 14.44 -8.62
CA ARG A 185 17.18 14.52 -7.76
C ARG A 185 16.88 15.34 -6.51
N HIS A 186 16.68 14.68 -5.37
CA HIS A 186 16.34 15.33 -4.11
C HIS A 186 17.11 14.73 -2.93
N GLY A 187 17.66 15.61 -2.07
CA GLY A 187 18.49 15.24 -0.93
C GLY A 187 19.97 15.01 -1.30
N THR A 188 20.84 15.04 -0.30
CA THR A 188 22.29 14.78 -0.44
C THR A 188 22.68 13.70 0.55
N GLY A 189 23.46 12.71 0.13
CA GLY A 189 23.78 11.54 0.96
C GLY A 189 22.63 10.52 0.99
N THR A 190 21.42 10.97 1.30
CA THR A 190 20.17 10.20 1.23
C THR A 190 19.16 10.85 0.29
N VAL A 191 18.16 10.07 -0.15
CA VAL A 191 17.05 10.58 -0.96
C VAL A 191 16.09 11.34 -0.05
N ASP A 192 15.79 12.59 -0.37
CA ASP A 192 14.72 13.34 0.29
C ASP A 192 13.36 12.90 -0.31
N LEU A 193 12.71 11.98 0.39
CA LEU A 193 11.42 11.43 -0.03
C LEU A 193 10.29 12.46 0.07
N ALA A 194 10.35 13.42 0.99
CA ALA A 194 9.30 14.42 1.11
C ALA A 194 9.30 15.33 -0.13
N ALA A 195 10.48 15.85 -0.50
CA ALA A 195 10.65 16.64 -1.70
C ALA A 195 10.36 15.83 -2.97
N GLY A 196 10.80 14.57 -3.03
CA GLY A 196 10.52 13.69 -4.16
C GLY A 196 9.03 13.42 -4.37
N LEU A 197 8.27 13.12 -3.31
CA LEU A 197 6.83 12.93 -3.41
C LEU A 197 6.09 14.23 -3.75
N ALA A 198 6.58 15.39 -3.29
CA ALA A 198 6.05 16.69 -3.70
C ALA A 198 6.25 16.93 -5.20
N ALA A 199 7.45 16.65 -5.73
CA ALA A 199 7.73 16.78 -7.16
C ALA A 199 6.87 15.84 -8.05
N LEU A 200 6.47 14.67 -7.54
CA LEU A 200 5.51 13.80 -8.23
C LEU A 200 4.11 14.43 -8.25
N ARG A 201 3.66 15.04 -7.15
CA ARG A 201 2.36 15.73 -7.06
C ARG A 201 2.30 16.97 -7.94
N ASP A 202 3.40 17.72 -8.07
CA ASP A 202 3.50 18.84 -9.00
C ASP A 202 3.32 18.41 -10.47
N ARG A 203 3.53 17.12 -10.76
CA ARG A 203 3.26 16.48 -12.06
C ARG A 203 1.84 15.90 -12.17
N GLY A 204 0.96 16.17 -11.21
CA GLY A 204 -0.41 15.67 -11.14
C GLY A 204 -0.53 14.22 -10.65
N LEU A 205 0.51 13.66 -10.01
CA LEU A 205 0.49 12.30 -9.47
C LEU A 205 0.12 12.33 -7.98
N ASP A 206 -1.18 12.37 -7.70
CA ASP A 206 -1.69 12.53 -6.33
C ASP A 206 -1.96 11.19 -5.63
N GLN A 207 -2.32 10.15 -6.39
CA GLN A 207 -2.59 8.82 -5.85
C GLN A 207 -1.36 7.92 -5.99
N LEU A 208 -0.56 7.81 -4.94
CA LEU A 208 0.68 7.03 -4.96
C LEU A 208 0.49 5.70 -4.23
N LEU A 209 0.82 4.60 -4.91
CA LEU A 209 0.90 3.26 -4.32
C LEU A 209 2.37 2.90 -4.12
N CYS A 210 2.80 2.59 -2.91
CA CYS A 210 4.15 2.11 -2.63
C CYS A 210 4.14 0.62 -2.29
N GLU A 211 4.84 -0.17 -3.11
CA GLU A 211 4.93 -1.62 -3.00
C GLU A 211 6.24 -2.05 -2.29
N GLY A 212 6.85 -1.12 -1.56
CA GLY A 212 8.03 -1.35 -0.72
C GLY A 212 9.35 -1.11 -1.45
N GLY A 213 10.47 -1.68 -1.00
CA GLY A 213 10.60 -2.67 0.07
C GLY A 213 10.62 -2.12 1.50
N PRO A 214 10.92 -2.99 2.48
CA PRO A 214 10.87 -2.66 3.91
C PRO A 214 11.69 -1.43 4.32
N GLN A 215 12.86 -1.20 3.71
CA GLN A 215 13.70 -0.03 3.98
C GLN A 215 13.02 1.28 3.51
N LEU A 216 12.37 1.25 2.34
CA LEU A 216 11.62 2.40 1.84
C LEU A 216 10.40 2.67 2.72
N PHE A 217 9.67 1.63 3.11
CA PHE A 217 8.54 1.78 4.04
C PHE A 217 8.99 2.35 5.40
N GLY A 218 10.08 1.85 5.97
CA GLY A 218 10.61 2.38 7.22
C GLY A 218 11.02 3.86 7.12
N THR A 219 11.66 4.25 6.02
CA THR A 219 12.06 5.65 5.78
C THR A 219 10.84 6.56 5.62
N LEU A 220 9.82 6.14 4.84
CA LEU A 220 8.56 6.88 4.67
C LEU A 220 7.79 7.02 5.99
N THR A 221 7.78 5.97 6.81
CA THR A 221 7.13 5.99 8.13
C THR A 221 7.85 6.94 9.08
N GLY A 222 9.19 6.87 9.12
CA GLY A 222 10.01 7.74 9.96
C GLY A 222 9.84 9.22 9.60
N ALA A 223 9.65 9.53 8.33
CA ALA A 223 9.38 10.86 7.81
C ALA A 223 7.91 11.31 7.91
N ASP A 224 7.03 10.51 8.52
CA ASP A 224 5.58 10.77 8.63
C ASP A 224 4.82 10.91 7.30
N LEU A 225 5.28 10.27 6.24
CA LEU A 225 4.73 10.45 4.89
C LEU A 225 3.61 9.45 4.53
N VAL A 226 3.44 8.38 5.31
CA VAL A 226 2.48 7.30 5.02
C VAL A 226 1.06 7.70 5.43
N ASP A 227 0.15 7.75 4.46
CA ASP A 227 -1.26 8.06 4.68
C ASP A 227 -2.08 6.81 4.97
N GLU A 228 -1.83 5.72 4.24
CA GLU A 228 -2.62 4.51 4.28
C GLU A 228 -1.74 3.26 4.22
N LEU A 229 -2.22 2.18 4.83
CA LEU A 229 -1.60 0.86 4.79
C LEU A 229 -2.67 -0.15 4.40
N CYS A 230 -2.49 -0.78 3.25
CA CYS A 230 -3.15 -2.01 2.87
C CYS A 230 -2.22 -3.17 3.24
N LEU A 231 -2.66 -4.01 4.18
CA LEU A 231 -1.89 -5.13 4.68
C LEU A 231 -2.71 -6.42 4.52
N THR A 232 -2.21 -7.34 3.72
CA THR A 232 -2.68 -8.72 3.73
C THR A 232 -1.95 -9.48 4.83
N VAL A 233 -2.70 -10.15 5.70
CA VAL A 233 -2.18 -11.12 6.68
C VAL A 233 -2.55 -12.52 6.22
N SER A 234 -1.53 -13.27 5.81
CA SER A 234 -1.64 -14.64 5.35
C SER A 234 -1.74 -15.59 6.55
N PRO A 235 -2.58 -16.63 6.50
CA PRO A 235 -2.87 -17.50 7.64
C PRO A 235 -1.78 -18.57 7.84
N VAL A 236 -0.52 -18.13 7.89
CA VAL A 236 0.67 -18.99 8.03
C VAL A 236 1.59 -18.44 9.11
N LEU A 237 2.34 -19.33 9.76
CA LEU A 237 3.47 -18.98 10.63
C LEU A 237 4.75 -19.27 9.85
N ALA A 238 5.55 -18.24 9.59
CA ALA A 238 6.80 -18.35 8.84
C ALA A 238 7.97 -18.83 9.70
N GLY A 239 7.88 -18.66 11.03
CA GLY A 239 8.98 -18.91 11.93
C GLY A 239 10.06 -17.81 11.87
N PRO A 240 11.17 -18.00 12.61
CA PRO A 240 12.22 -16.99 12.70
C PRO A 240 13.03 -16.84 11.41
N GLY A 241 13.65 -15.67 11.23
CA GLY A 241 14.66 -15.41 10.21
C GLY A 241 14.22 -14.42 9.12
N ALA A 242 12.94 -14.40 8.77
CA ALA A 242 12.41 -13.43 7.82
C ALA A 242 12.34 -12.01 8.42
N GLY A 243 12.50 -11.01 7.55
CA GLY A 243 12.31 -9.60 7.92
C GLY A 243 10.83 -9.25 8.16
N ARG A 244 10.61 -8.04 8.67
CA ARG A 244 9.25 -7.43 8.78
C ARG A 244 8.93 -6.63 7.53
N ILE A 245 7.66 -6.22 7.39
CA ILE A 245 7.22 -5.30 6.33
C ILE A 245 7.95 -3.94 6.36
N THR A 246 8.60 -3.59 7.46
CA THR A 246 9.38 -2.35 7.64
C THR A 246 10.76 -2.65 8.19
N ALA A 247 11.77 -1.90 7.74
CA ALA A 247 13.16 -1.99 8.21
C ALA A 247 13.82 -0.60 8.19
N GLY A 248 14.92 -0.44 8.92
CA GLY A 248 15.62 0.84 9.06
C GLY A 248 15.79 1.26 10.53
N PRO A 249 16.31 2.48 10.78
CA PRO A 249 16.47 2.98 12.14
C PRO A 249 15.10 3.12 12.84
N PRO A 250 15.05 3.01 14.19
CA PRO A 250 13.84 3.25 14.94
C PRO A 250 13.26 4.65 14.68
N SER A 251 11.93 4.74 14.66
CA SER A 251 11.21 6.01 14.58
C SER A 251 9.95 5.96 15.47
N PRO A 252 9.37 7.11 15.87
CA PRO A 252 8.18 7.11 16.71
C PRO A 252 7.00 6.37 16.06
N PRO A 253 6.11 5.71 16.83
CA PRO A 253 4.95 5.03 16.27
C PRO A 253 3.99 6.03 15.60
N ARG A 254 3.31 5.58 14.53
CA ARG A 254 2.28 6.34 13.83
C ARG A 254 0.92 5.70 14.08
N ALA A 255 0.01 6.44 14.72
CA ALA A 255 -1.34 5.94 14.98
C ALA A 255 -2.16 5.87 13.69
N MET A 256 -2.82 4.74 13.43
CA MET A 256 -3.69 4.53 12.26
C MET A 256 -5.04 3.99 12.70
N ALA A 257 -6.10 4.38 11.98
CA ALA A 257 -7.45 3.87 12.19
C ALA A 257 -7.74 2.75 11.19
N LEU A 258 -8.30 1.64 11.67
CA LEU A 258 -8.80 0.57 10.82
C LEU A 258 -10.04 1.05 10.05
N ARG A 259 -9.99 0.97 8.72
CA ARG A 259 -11.06 1.40 7.81
C ARG A 259 -11.84 0.22 7.24
N GLN A 260 -11.13 -0.86 6.94
CA GLN A 260 -11.72 -2.03 6.31
C GLN A 260 -11.02 -3.30 6.79
N VAL A 261 -11.82 -4.34 6.98
CA VAL A 261 -11.35 -5.73 7.12
C VAL A 261 -12.12 -6.54 6.09
N LEU A 262 -11.36 -7.13 5.18
CA LEU A 262 -11.84 -8.12 4.25
C LEU A 262 -11.21 -9.48 4.58
N THR A 263 -11.85 -10.55 4.15
CA THR A 263 -11.26 -11.90 4.21
C THR A 263 -11.35 -12.59 2.87
N GLY A 264 -10.29 -13.31 2.50
CA GLY A 264 -10.30 -14.24 1.39
C GLY A 264 -10.80 -15.63 1.82
N ASP A 265 -11.25 -16.43 0.85
CA ASP A 265 -11.70 -17.80 1.09
C ASP A 265 -10.62 -18.73 1.70
N ASP A 266 -9.34 -18.35 1.59
CA ASP A 266 -8.21 -19.05 2.18
C ASP A 266 -7.98 -18.71 3.66
N GLY A 267 -8.78 -17.81 4.24
CA GLY A 267 -8.62 -17.32 5.61
C GLY A 267 -7.64 -16.16 5.73
N SER A 268 -7.11 -15.62 4.63
CA SER A 268 -6.34 -14.38 4.65
C SER A 268 -7.21 -13.20 5.10
N LEU A 269 -6.60 -12.24 5.78
CA LEU A 269 -7.22 -10.97 6.14
C LEU A 269 -6.61 -9.87 5.29
N LEU A 270 -7.43 -9.05 4.62
CA LEU A 270 -6.98 -7.87 3.89
C LEU A 270 -7.44 -6.65 4.67
N LEU A 271 -6.48 -5.98 5.28
CA LEU A 271 -6.69 -4.88 6.22
C LEU A 271 -6.39 -3.55 5.51
N HIS A 272 -7.25 -2.56 5.70
CA HIS A 272 -6.99 -1.19 5.26
C HIS A 272 -6.98 -0.27 6.47
N TYR A 273 -5.83 0.33 6.73
CA TYR A 273 -5.64 1.35 7.76
C TYR A 273 -5.39 2.71 7.09
N ALA A 274 -5.84 3.78 7.74
CA ALA A 274 -5.57 5.15 7.31
C ALA A 274 -5.26 6.06 8.50
N ARG A 275 -4.40 7.06 8.28
CA ARG A 275 -4.16 8.13 9.26
C ARG A 275 -5.42 8.95 9.44
N ALA A 276 -5.81 9.16 10.70
CA ALA A 276 -6.73 10.24 11.05
C ALA A 276 -5.92 11.54 10.96
N ARG A 277 -5.94 12.23 9.82
CA ARG A 277 -5.46 13.61 9.80
C ARG A 277 -6.50 14.44 10.53
N GLY A 278 -6.13 15.04 11.66
CA GLY A 278 -6.92 16.12 12.24
C GLY A 278 -7.17 17.16 11.15
N HIS A 279 -8.35 17.77 11.14
CA HIS A 279 -8.53 19.02 10.43
C HIS A 279 -7.53 19.99 11.05
N ALA A 280 -6.36 20.16 10.44
CA ALA A 280 -5.52 21.29 10.76
C ALA A 280 -6.31 22.51 10.24
N GLU A 281 -6.75 23.32 11.19
CA GLU A 281 -7.49 24.55 10.99
C GLU A 281 -6.79 25.39 9.91
N ARG A 282 -7.60 25.85 8.95
CA ARG A 282 -7.22 26.98 8.12
C ARG A 282 -7.37 28.19 9.04
N ASP A 283 -6.27 28.68 9.56
CA ASP A 283 -6.14 30.05 10.06
C ASP A 283 -5.44 30.90 8.99
#